data_AF-A0A5N8VCL9-F1
#
_entry.id   AF-A0A5N8VCL9-F1
#
_cell.length_a   1.000
_cell.length_b   1.000
_cell.length_c   1.000
_cell.angle_alpha   90.00
_cell.angle_beta   90.00
_cell.angle_gamma   90.00
#
_symmetry.space_group_name_H-M   'P 1'
#
loop_
_entity.id
_entity.type
_entity.pdbx_description
1 polymer ?
#
loop_
_entity_poly.entity_id
_entity_poly.type
_entity_poly.pdbx_seq_one_letter_code
_entity_poly.pdbx_strand_id
1 'polypeptide(L)'
;MEPLSAVPPAPNSSLYAPTRTLSGTSRVGDSRWGWLDALRGVAALVVVFDHSSYAFMPGFRQELAAQFSTSRYAVMLFFLVSGYVIPASLERGGCVRTFWIGRVFRVYPLWAVAVAAMLVLHLTGVVGVRAGLDRQSPAGVAVAHATMLQELLGTPSLLLVLWTLSYEMAFYLLVVALFTVRLQRRTAAVAVALAASAAVSAAAGAVLPASALSSAVGTGRLIALASTVMVTAVCCASAGVPALRVAGGVLGGVLALVLVAFNGTVPLWEGLVILAVMFLGTAVHRAESGQGTWRCAAHTAAVVAVCAVGSAYGLGGGPGFVRRGWIAAFLLALLTFGAGLAVRRRRMPRVLTGLGTISYSVYLMHPVLLAVSDGTVGRWRRDTPVLEAAFFAVLLPLCASTYRLVEAPGRRWGRALARRVGSS
;
A
#
# COMPACT_ATOMS: atom_id res chain seq x y z
N MET A 1 31.88 -56.47 52.33
CA MET A 1 31.82 -55.02 52.62
C MET A 1 31.93 -54.30 51.29
N GLU A 2 30.92 -53.53 50.91
CA GLU A 2 30.92 -52.49 49.85
C GLU A 2 32.05 -51.43 50.08
N PRO A 3 32.31 -50.42 49.20
CA PRO A 3 31.72 -50.10 47.87
C PRO A 3 32.64 -49.49 46.75
N LEU A 4 32.08 -49.48 45.53
CA LEU A 4 31.94 -48.44 44.44
C LEU A 4 33.08 -47.50 43.89
N SER A 5 33.31 -47.67 42.57
CA SER A 5 33.25 -46.73 41.40
C SER A 5 34.05 -45.39 41.27
N ALA A 6 35.05 -45.42 40.37
CA ALA A 6 35.15 -44.79 39.02
C ALA A 6 34.97 -43.26 38.71
N VAL A 7 36.01 -42.72 38.03
CA VAL A 7 36.12 -41.56 37.07
C VAL A 7 36.17 -40.10 37.62
N PRO A 8 37.11 -39.22 37.17
CA PRO A 8 37.31 -37.85 37.69
C PRO A 8 36.56 -36.75 36.90
N PRO A 9 36.33 -35.54 37.47
CA PRO A 9 35.77 -34.40 36.73
C PRO A 9 36.79 -33.28 36.39
N ALA A 10 36.37 -32.51 35.37
CA ALA A 10 37.01 -31.38 34.71
C ALA A 10 37.09 -30.07 35.55
N PRO A 11 37.85 -29.03 35.13
CA PRO A 11 38.12 -27.84 35.94
C PRO A 11 37.07 -26.73 35.77
N ASN A 12 36.77 -26.04 36.88
CA ASN A 12 35.79 -24.95 36.99
C ASN A 12 36.44 -23.58 37.26
N SER A 13 36.03 -22.60 36.45
CA SER A 13 35.63 -21.21 36.79
C SER A 13 36.52 -20.30 37.66
N SER A 14 36.93 -19.16 37.10
CA SER A 14 36.29 -17.83 37.29
C SER A 14 37.31 -16.68 37.17
N LEU A 15 36.92 -15.63 36.43
CA LEU A 15 37.28 -14.19 36.53
C LEU A 15 37.26 -13.54 35.14
N TYR A 16 36.09 -13.06 34.73
CA TYR A 16 35.97 -12.06 33.67
C TYR A 16 34.87 -11.06 34.05
N ALA A 17 35.28 -9.82 34.30
CA ALA A 17 34.41 -8.66 34.15
C ALA A 17 35.23 -7.60 33.39
N PRO A 18 34.64 -7.01 32.35
CA PRO A 18 34.68 -5.56 32.33
C PRO A 18 33.32 -4.92 32.04
N THR A 19 33.12 -3.85 32.78
CA THR A 19 32.10 -2.81 32.77
C THR A 19 31.72 -2.35 31.36
N ARG A 20 30.46 -2.57 30.95
CA ARG A 20 29.88 -1.99 29.72
C ARG A 20 29.25 -0.64 30.07
N THR A 21 29.95 0.45 29.75
CA THR A 21 29.39 1.80 29.74
C THR A 21 28.20 1.88 28.78
N LEU A 22 27.03 2.23 29.33
CA LEU A 22 25.80 2.52 28.59
C LEU A 22 25.92 3.87 27.88
N SER A 23 26.36 3.86 26.62
CA SER A 23 26.14 4.98 25.69
C SER A 23 25.29 4.49 24.51
N GLY A 24 24.01 4.26 24.79
CA GLY A 24 23.01 3.84 23.81
C GLY A 24 22.37 5.03 23.10
N THR A 25 23.15 5.85 22.40
CA THR A 25 22.59 6.63 21.28
C THR A 25 22.59 5.70 20.07
N SER A 26 21.42 5.12 19.76
CA SER A 26 21.22 4.41 18.51
C SER A 26 21.52 5.37 17.37
N ARG A 27 22.74 5.30 16.82
CA ARG A 27 23.13 5.99 15.60
C ARG A 27 22.05 5.67 14.56
N VAL A 28 21.49 6.71 13.93
CA VAL A 28 20.61 6.61 12.75
C VAL A 28 21.44 5.97 11.63
N GLY A 29 21.59 4.65 11.70
CA GLY A 29 22.40 3.82 10.86
C GLY A 29 21.61 3.38 9.66
N ASP A 30 22.22 3.58 8.49
CA ASP A 30 21.76 3.17 7.16
C ASP A 30 20.97 1.88 7.19
N SER A 31 19.65 1.98 7.03
CA SER A 31 18.82 0.80 6.92
C SER A 31 19.08 0.18 5.54
N ARG A 32 19.17 -1.15 5.47
CA ARG A 32 19.14 -1.97 4.24
C ARG A 32 17.97 -1.59 3.29
N TRP A 33 17.02 -0.80 3.77
CA TRP A 33 15.78 -0.40 3.12
C TRP A 33 15.74 1.10 2.77
N GLY A 34 16.84 1.85 2.98
CA GLY A 34 16.85 3.31 2.83
C GLY A 34 16.47 3.78 1.42
N TRP A 35 16.82 3.04 0.37
CA TRP A 35 16.42 3.38 -1.00
C TRP A 35 14.91 3.26 -1.23
N LEU A 36 14.25 2.28 -0.59
CA LEU A 36 12.80 2.12 -0.66
C LEU A 36 12.09 3.24 0.11
N ASP A 37 12.62 3.64 1.26
CA ASP A 37 12.12 4.80 1.99
C ASP A 37 12.28 6.08 1.16
N ALA A 38 13.43 6.28 0.51
CA ALA A 38 13.63 7.42 -0.39
C ALA A 38 12.63 7.44 -1.55
N LEU A 39 12.38 6.29 -2.21
CA LEU A 39 11.37 6.18 -3.27
C LEU A 39 9.95 6.48 -2.75
N ARG A 40 9.60 6.01 -1.55
CA ARG A 40 8.32 6.36 -0.90
C ARG A 40 8.21 7.84 -0.60
N GLY A 41 9.30 8.48 -0.18
CA GLY A 41 9.36 9.92 0.06
C GLY A 41 9.10 10.71 -1.21
N VAL A 42 9.78 10.36 -2.31
CA VAL A 42 9.55 10.95 -3.64
C VAL A 42 8.10 10.75 -4.07
N ALA A 43 7.59 9.52 -4.01
CA ALA A 43 6.21 9.24 -4.38
C ALA A 43 5.20 10.05 -3.55
N ALA A 44 5.42 10.18 -2.23
CA ALA A 44 4.55 10.97 -1.37
C ALA A 44 4.50 12.45 -1.78
N LEU A 45 5.65 13.06 -2.05
CA LEU A 45 5.71 14.46 -2.50
C LEU A 45 5.00 14.66 -3.85
N VAL A 46 5.18 13.73 -4.79
CA VAL A 46 4.52 13.83 -6.10
C VAL A 46 3.00 13.64 -5.98
N VAL A 47 2.51 12.77 -5.09
CA VAL A 47 1.05 12.67 -4.81
C VAL A 47 0.52 13.97 -4.22
N VAL A 48 1.24 14.55 -3.27
CA VAL A 48 0.82 15.83 -2.67
C VAL A 48 0.72 16.88 -3.76
N PHE A 49 1.79 17.06 -4.54
CA PHE A 49 1.85 18.00 -5.65
C PHE A 49 0.72 17.79 -6.67
N ASP A 50 0.43 16.53 -7.03
CA ASP A 50 -0.67 16.20 -7.95
C ASP A 50 -2.01 16.75 -7.44
N HIS A 51 -2.32 16.59 -6.15
CA HIS A 51 -3.60 17.05 -5.59
C HIS A 51 -3.61 18.54 -5.25
N SER A 52 -2.54 19.09 -4.68
CA SER A 52 -2.46 20.52 -4.35
C SER A 52 -2.42 21.40 -5.60
N SER A 53 -1.84 20.91 -6.70
CA SER A 53 -1.84 21.63 -7.98
C SER A 53 -3.25 21.85 -8.56
N TYR A 54 -4.28 21.08 -8.16
CA TYR A 54 -5.68 21.41 -8.50
C TYR A 54 -6.14 22.74 -7.89
N ALA A 55 -5.62 23.09 -6.71
CA ALA A 55 -6.02 24.26 -5.95
C ALA A 55 -5.08 25.46 -6.20
N PHE A 56 -3.78 25.21 -6.38
CA PHE A 56 -2.77 26.26 -6.40
C PHE A 56 -2.03 26.43 -7.74
N MET A 57 -2.05 25.42 -8.63
CA MET A 57 -1.36 25.46 -9.93
C MET A 57 -2.21 24.88 -11.08
N PRO A 58 -3.47 25.34 -11.27
CA PRO A 58 -4.39 24.73 -12.22
C PRO A 58 -3.94 24.83 -13.69
N GLY A 59 -3.25 25.90 -14.09
CA GLY A 59 -2.76 26.12 -15.46
C GLY A 59 -1.63 25.16 -15.79
N PHE A 60 -0.55 25.19 -14.99
CA PHE A 60 0.57 24.26 -15.09
C PHE A 60 0.12 22.80 -15.10
N ARG A 61 -0.84 22.44 -14.23
CA ARG A 61 -1.38 21.08 -14.18
C ARG A 61 -2.07 20.68 -15.49
N GLN A 62 -2.85 21.58 -16.11
CA GLN A 62 -3.54 21.28 -17.36
C GLN A 62 -2.55 20.97 -18.49
N GLU A 63 -1.45 21.72 -18.56
CA GLU A 63 -0.37 21.48 -19.53
C GLU A 63 0.37 20.17 -19.25
N LEU A 64 0.73 19.94 -17.97
CA LEU A 64 1.46 18.74 -17.55
C LEU A 64 0.64 17.47 -17.75
N ALA A 65 -0.65 17.48 -17.40
CA ALA A 65 -1.51 16.31 -17.44
C ALA A 65 -1.68 15.72 -18.86
N ALA A 66 -1.53 16.55 -19.89
CA ALA A 66 -1.56 16.12 -21.29
C ALA A 66 -0.36 15.24 -21.66
N GLN A 67 0.78 15.44 -21.00
CA GLN A 67 2.05 14.77 -21.31
C GLN A 67 2.46 13.75 -20.25
N PHE A 68 2.03 13.94 -19.01
CA PHE A 68 2.52 13.18 -17.87
C PHE A 68 1.49 13.15 -16.72
N SER A 69 1.12 11.94 -16.29
CA SER A 69 0.24 11.75 -15.14
C SER A 69 1.03 11.60 -13.84
N THR A 70 1.17 12.70 -13.08
CA THR A 70 1.85 12.74 -11.78
C THR A 70 1.25 11.74 -10.78
N SER A 71 -0.08 11.68 -10.69
CA SER A 71 -0.81 10.70 -9.87
C SER A 71 -0.45 9.26 -10.22
N ARG A 72 -0.54 8.87 -11.50
CA ARG A 72 -0.26 7.48 -11.92
C ARG A 72 1.20 7.11 -11.69
N TYR A 73 2.13 8.03 -11.93
CA TYR A 73 3.55 7.81 -11.64
C TYR A 73 3.78 7.46 -10.17
N ALA A 74 3.27 8.31 -9.26
CA ALA A 74 3.51 8.14 -7.84
C ALA A 74 2.82 6.89 -7.27
N VAL A 75 1.60 6.61 -7.73
CA VAL A 75 0.84 5.41 -7.32
C VAL A 75 1.55 4.13 -7.77
N MET A 76 2.02 4.04 -9.02
CA MET A 76 2.76 2.87 -9.50
C MET A 76 4.08 2.67 -8.74
N LEU A 77 4.76 3.77 -8.40
CA LEU A 77 5.98 3.71 -7.58
C LEU A 77 5.69 3.19 -6.16
N PHE A 78 4.60 3.66 -5.52
CA PHE A 78 4.16 3.11 -4.24
C PHE A 78 3.83 1.62 -4.33
N PHE A 79 3.13 1.19 -5.38
CA PHE A 79 2.78 -0.23 -5.57
C PHE A 79 4.00 -1.13 -5.79
N LEU A 80 5.01 -0.68 -6.55
CA LEU A 80 6.29 -1.40 -6.68
C LEU A 80 6.98 -1.57 -5.32
N VAL A 81 7.08 -0.49 -4.55
CA VAL A 81 7.69 -0.51 -3.21
C VAL A 81 6.90 -1.39 -2.24
N SER A 82 5.57 -1.28 -2.23
CA SER A 82 4.68 -2.11 -1.43
C SER A 82 4.85 -3.59 -1.79
N GLY A 83 4.85 -3.91 -3.08
CA GLY A 83 5.11 -5.24 -3.63
C GLY A 83 6.43 -5.86 -3.19
N TYR A 84 7.48 -5.04 -3.08
CA TYR A 84 8.79 -5.46 -2.59
C TYR A 84 8.78 -5.77 -1.08
N VAL A 85 8.11 -4.95 -0.28
CA VAL A 85 8.18 -5.01 1.20
C VAL A 85 7.15 -5.95 1.83
N ILE A 86 5.94 -6.04 1.28
CA ILE A 86 4.81 -6.71 1.94
C ILE A 86 5.00 -8.22 2.06
N PRO A 87 5.27 -8.99 0.99
CA PRO A 87 5.45 -10.44 1.12
C PRO A 87 6.67 -10.77 1.98
N ALA A 88 7.76 -10.00 1.83
CA ALA A 88 8.94 -10.11 2.67
C ALA A 88 8.66 -9.91 4.17
N SER A 89 7.64 -9.13 4.53
CA SER A 89 7.23 -8.95 5.92
C SER A 89 6.46 -10.16 6.47
N LEU A 90 5.61 -10.79 5.65
CA LEU A 90 4.87 -12.00 6.04
C LEU A 90 5.83 -13.18 6.16
N GLU A 91 6.71 -13.37 5.18
CA GLU A 91 7.67 -14.49 5.15
C GLU A 91 8.67 -14.41 6.31
N ARG A 92 9.18 -13.23 6.65
CA ARG A 92 10.07 -13.06 7.82
C ARG A 92 9.38 -13.36 9.14
N GLY A 93 8.08 -13.06 9.25
CA GLY A 93 7.31 -13.33 10.47
C GLY A 93 6.80 -14.77 10.55
N GLY A 94 6.61 -15.46 9.42
CA GLY A 94 6.13 -16.84 9.33
C GLY A 94 4.69 -17.05 9.82
N CYS A 95 4.00 -16.01 10.28
CA CYS A 95 2.70 -16.09 10.94
C CYS A 95 1.72 -15.06 10.38
N VAL A 96 0.60 -15.55 9.85
CA VAL A 96 -0.48 -14.73 9.27
C VAL A 96 -1.12 -13.81 10.32
N ARG A 97 -1.35 -14.33 11.54
CA ARG A 97 -1.89 -13.55 12.67
C ARG A 97 -1.01 -12.34 12.99
N THR A 98 0.30 -12.57 13.12
CA THR A 98 1.29 -11.51 13.38
C THR A 98 1.38 -10.50 12.23
N PHE A 99 1.24 -10.96 10.99
CA PHE A 99 1.17 -10.09 9.82
C PHE A 99 -0.03 -9.14 9.89
N TRP A 100 -1.24 -9.65 10.14
CA TRP A 100 -2.45 -8.82 10.24
C TRP A 100 -2.37 -7.82 11.38
N ILE A 101 -1.90 -8.22 12.57
CA ILE A 101 -1.64 -7.31 13.69
C ILE A 101 -0.71 -6.18 13.24
N GLY A 102 0.40 -6.51 12.58
CA GLY A 102 1.34 -5.51 12.07
C GLY A 102 0.71 -4.53 11.08
N ARG A 103 -0.24 -4.99 10.24
CA ARG A 103 -0.95 -4.16 9.26
C ARG A 103 -2.00 -3.27 9.90
N VAL A 104 -2.81 -3.82 10.81
CA VAL A 104 -3.84 -3.05 11.53
C VAL A 104 -3.20 -1.88 12.27
N PHE A 105 -2.16 -2.14 13.07
CA PHE A 105 -1.47 -1.10 13.84
C PHE A 105 -0.59 -0.17 13.02
N ARG A 106 -0.35 -0.48 11.73
CA ARG A 106 0.33 0.41 10.80
C ARG A 106 -0.63 1.39 10.12
N VAL A 107 -1.83 0.93 9.76
CA VAL A 107 -2.76 1.68 8.91
C VAL A 107 -3.83 2.38 9.75
N TYR A 108 -4.54 1.64 10.60
CA TYR A 108 -5.76 2.13 11.24
C TYR A 108 -5.58 3.31 12.21
N PRO A 109 -4.50 3.41 13.02
CA PRO A 109 -4.38 4.50 13.98
C PRO A 109 -4.44 5.89 13.33
N LEU A 110 -3.64 6.11 12.28
CA LEU A 110 -3.65 7.39 11.59
C LEU A 110 -4.89 7.55 10.71
N TRP A 111 -5.36 6.47 10.07
CA TRP A 111 -6.61 6.50 9.32
C TRP A 111 -7.79 6.97 10.19
N ALA A 112 -7.91 6.49 11.41
CA ALA A 112 -8.96 6.92 12.34
C ALA A 112 -8.86 8.41 12.65
N VAL A 113 -7.64 8.94 12.85
CA VAL A 113 -7.41 10.38 13.03
C VAL A 113 -7.82 11.18 11.79
N ALA A 114 -7.51 10.70 10.59
CA ALA A 114 -7.89 11.36 9.34
C ALA A 114 -9.41 11.40 9.13
N VAL A 115 -10.08 10.27 9.38
CA VAL A 115 -11.55 10.16 9.29
C VAL A 115 -12.21 11.05 10.34
N ALA A 116 -11.72 11.04 11.59
CA ALA A 116 -12.23 11.90 12.64
C ALA A 116 -12.06 13.39 12.29
N ALA A 117 -10.90 13.77 11.73
CA ALA A 117 -10.68 15.15 11.28
C ALA A 117 -11.67 15.54 10.17
N MET A 118 -11.88 14.68 9.17
CA MET A 118 -12.88 14.94 8.12
C MET A 118 -14.30 15.03 8.67
N LEU A 119 -14.67 14.19 9.65
CA LEU A 119 -15.96 14.24 10.30
C LEU A 119 -16.15 15.55 11.07
N VAL A 120 -15.14 15.99 11.82
CA VAL A 120 -15.19 17.29 12.53
C VAL A 120 -15.38 18.42 11.53
N LEU A 121 -14.59 18.47 10.45
CA LEU A 121 -14.73 19.49 9.40
C LEU A 121 -16.12 19.50 8.75
N HIS A 122 -16.73 18.32 8.62
CA HIS A 122 -18.08 18.20 8.12
C HIS A 122 -19.11 18.75 9.12
N LEU A 123 -19.02 18.37 10.38
CA LEU A 123 -19.93 18.81 11.45
C LEU A 123 -19.85 20.33 11.71
N THR A 124 -18.67 20.93 11.51
CA THR A 124 -18.49 22.39 11.62
C THR A 124 -18.87 23.15 10.35
N GLY A 125 -19.36 22.47 9.31
CA GLY A 125 -19.79 23.09 8.05
C GLY A 125 -18.64 23.60 7.16
N VAL A 126 -17.38 23.27 7.48
CA VAL A 126 -16.21 23.66 6.66
C VAL A 126 -16.17 22.86 5.36
N VAL A 127 -16.64 21.60 5.39
CA VAL A 127 -16.65 20.70 4.24
C VAL A 127 -18.01 20.02 4.09
N GLY A 128 -18.55 19.98 2.88
CA GLY A 128 -19.79 19.24 2.58
C GLY A 128 -19.58 17.72 2.52
N VAL A 129 -20.68 16.96 2.52
CA VAL A 129 -20.62 15.51 2.24
C VAL A 129 -20.11 15.30 0.82
N ARG A 130 -19.12 14.42 0.64
CA ARG A 130 -18.65 14.06 -0.70
C ARG A 130 -19.78 13.40 -1.49
N ALA A 131 -20.01 13.87 -2.72
CA ALA A 131 -21.10 13.41 -3.57
C ALA A 131 -21.16 11.87 -3.66
N GLY A 132 -22.34 11.31 -3.41
CA GLY A 132 -22.60 9.88 -3.48
C GLY A 132 -22.54 9.14 -2.14
N LEU A 133 -21.88 9.70 -1.11
CA LEU A 133 -21.89 9.13 0.23
C LEU A 133 -23.26 9.30 0.91
N ASP A 134 -23.92 10.42 0.64
CA ASP A 134 -25.27 10.77 1.06
C ASP A 134 -26.35 9.77 0.58
N ARG A 135 -26.07 9.06 -0.51
CA ARG A 135 -26.95 8.04 -1.08
C ARG A 135 -26.78 6.65 -0.46
N GLN A 136 -25.81 6.45 0.44
CA GLN A 136 -25.54 5.17 1.10
C GLN A 136 -25.80 5.29 2.60
N SER A 137 -26.08 4.16 3.27
CA SER A 137 -26.27 4.17 4.72
C SER A 137 -24.95 4.52 5.43
N PRO A 138 -24.95 5.39 6.47
CA PRO A 138 -23.73 5.74 7.19
C PRO A 138 -22.99 4.53 7.76
N ALA A 139 -23.74 3.53 8.26
CA ALA A 139 -23.18 2.27 8.74
C ALA A 139 -22.49 1.48 7.62
N GLY A 140 -23.09 1.40 6.43
CA GLY A 140 -22.49 0.74 5.27
C GLY A 140 -21.20 1.42 4.83
N VAL A 141 -21.22 2.76 4.76
CA VAL A 141 -20.02 3.57 4.46
C VAL A 141 -18.92 3.31 5.48
N ALA A 142 -19.25 3.33 6.78
CA ALA A 142 -18.28 3.07 7.84
C ALA A 142 -17.65 1.68 7.72
N VAL A 143 -18.46 0.63 7.46
CA VAL A 143 -17.95 -0.75 7.27
C VAL A 143 -17.08 -0.85 6.02
N ALA A 144 -17.49 -0.25 4.90
CA ALA A 144 -16.70 -0.27 3.66
C ALA A 144 -15.31 0.38 3.84
N HIS A 145 -15.24 1.48 4.58
CA HIS A 145 -13.96 2.14 4.88
C HIS A 145 -13.15 1.42 5.97
N ALA A 146 -13.82 0.85 6.98
CA ALA A 146 -13.19 0.07 8.03
C ALA A 146 -12.64 -1.27 7.52
N THR A 147 -13.08 -1.77 6.36
CA THR A 147 -12.44 -2.90 5.69
C THR A 147 -11.31 -2.49 4.76
N MET A 148 -11.15 -1.18 4.51
CA MET A 148 -10.28 -0.60 3.48
C MET A 148 -10.64 -1.10 2.07
N LEU A 149 -11.86 -1.54 1.82
CA LEU A 149 -12.31 -2.06 0.52
C LEU A 149 -13.32 -1.14 -0.17
N GLN A 150 -13.54 0.07 0.32
CA GLN A 150 -14.61 0.95 -0.17
C GLN A 150 -14.60 1.16 -1.69
N GLU A 151 -13.41 1.27 -2.30
CA GLU A 151 -13.29 1.41 -3.76
C GLU A 151 -13.75 0.16 -4.51
N LEU A 152 -13.47 -1.00 -3.93
CA LEU A 152 -13.82 -2.31 -4.45
C LEU A 152 -15.24 -2.75 -4.05
N LEU A 153 -15.94 -1.95 -3.23
CA LEU A 153 -17.31 -2.19 -2.78
C LEU A 153 -18.31 -1.18 -3.36
N GLY A 154 -17.89 -0.34 -4.31
CA GLY A 154 -18.77 0.65 -4.94
C GLY A 154 -19.16 1.79 -3.99
N THR A 155 -18.33 2.07 -2.98
CA THR A 155 -18.53 3.16 -2.03
C THR A 155 -17.54 4.28 -2.31
N PRO A 156 -18.00 5.53 -2.52
CA PRO A 156 -17.10 6.67 -2.72
C PRO A 156 -16.11 6.82 -1.55
N SER A 157 -14.82 7.00 -1.86
CA SER A 157 -13.78 7.18 -0.84
C SER A 157 -13.91 8.55 -0.14
N LEU A 158 -14.03 8.56 1.19
CA LEU A 158 -14.13 9.77 2.04
C LEU A 158 -12.96 10.72 1.79
N LEU A 159 -11.75 10.19 1.85
CA LEU A 159 -10.53 10.84 1.39
C LEU A 159 -10.21 10.22 0.03
N LEU A 160 -10.08 11.04 -1.02
CA LEU A 160 -9.89 10.57 -2.40
C LEU A 160 -8.83 9.48 -2.48
N VAL A 161 -7.71 9.68 -1.79
CA VAL A 161 -6.53 8.80 -1.78
C VAL A 161 -6.77 7.37 -1.26
N LEU A 162 -7.85 7.11 -0.53
CA LEU A 162 -8.09 5.78 0.04
C LEU A 162 -8.36 4.71 -1.02
N TRP A 163 -8.66 5.10 -2.26
CA TRP A 163 -8.85 4.16 -3.38
C TRP A 163 -7.66 3.20 -3.55
N THR A 164 -6.43 3.69 -3.40
CA THR A 164 -5.22 2.85 -3.56
C THR A 164 -5.06 1.85 -2.42
N LEU A 165 -5.53 2.19 -1.21
CA LEU A 165 -5.50 1.29 -0.05
C LEU A 165 -6.41 0.07 -0.26
N SER A 166 -7.46 0.19 -1.08
CA SER A 166 -8.29 -0.95 -1.46
C SER A 166 -7.53 -1.97 -2.28
N TYR A 167 -6.69 -1.52 -3.22
CA TYR A 167 -5.79 -2.41 -3.96
C TYR A 167 -4.67 -2.96 -3.08
N GLU A 168 -4.17 -2.19 -2.12
CA GLU A 168 -3.19 -2.69 -1.15
C GLU A 168 -3.79 -3.77 -0.22
N MET A 169 -5.05 -3.61 0.21
CA MET A 169 -5.78 -4.61 0.99
C MET A 169 -6.05 -5.88 0.18
N ALA A 170 -6.50 -5.75 -1.08
CA ALA A 170 -6.64 -6.87 -2.00
C ALA A 170 -5.30 -7.61 -2.17
N PHE A 171 -4.19 -6.88 -2.30
CA PHE A 171 -2.86 -7.48 -2.36
C PHE A 171 -2.46 -8.18 -1.05
N TYR A 172 -2.82 -7.65 0.13
CA TYR A 172 -2.61 -8.35 1.40
C TYR A 172 -3.31 -9.71 1.42
N LEU A 173 -4.57 -9.76 1.01
CA LEU A 173 -5.36 -11.00 0.94
C LEU A 173 -4.74 -12.01 -0.04
N LEU A 174 -4.30 -11.56 -1.21
CA LEU A 174 -3.61 -12.41 -2.21
C LEU A 174 -2.28 -12.96 -1.70
N VAL A 175 -1.48 -12.14 -1.03
CA VAL A 175 -0.20 -12.55 -0.45
C VAL A 175 -0.41 -13.58 0.65
N VAL A 176 -1.43 -13.40 1.50
CA VAL A 176 -1.83 -14.41 2.50
C VAL A 176 -2.29 -15.69 1.81
N ALA A 177 -3.13 -15.61 0.78
CA ALA A 177 -3.56 -16.78 0.01
C ALA A 177 -2.37 -17.59 -0.50
N LEU A 178 -1.46 -16.96 -1.26
CA LEU A 178 -0.26 -17.60 -1.80
C LEU A 178 0.64 -18.19 -0.71
N PHE A 179 0.80 -17.49 0.42
CA PHE A 179 1.58 -17.98 1.54
C PHE A 179 0.97 -19.24 2.17
N THR A 180 -0.36 -19.26 2.36
CA THR A 180 -1.05 -20.41 2.97
C THR A 180 -1.05 -21.66 2.09
N VAL A 181 -1.15 -21.52 0.76
CA VAL A 181 -1.05 -22.64 -0.19
C VAL A 181 0.39 -22.98 -0.60
N ARG A 182 1.39 -22.37 0.04
CA ARG A 182 2.82 -22.57 -0.23
C ARG A 182 3.26 -22.21 -1.66
N LEU A 183 2.51 -21.35 -2.34
CA LEU A 183 2.81 -20.84 -3.68
C LEU A 183 3.49 -19.47 -3.67
N GLN A 184 3.94 -18.98 -2.51
CA GLN A 184 4.61 -17.68 -2.39
C GLN A 184 5.79 -17.55 -3.36
N ARG A 185 6.54 -18.63 -3.64
CA ARG A 185 7.67 -18.59 -4.58
C ARG A 185 7.28 -18.34 -6.05
N ARG A 186 6.00 -18.50 -6.42
CA ARG A 186 5.52 -18.33 -7.80
C ARG A 186 5.08 -16.89 -8.13
N THR A 187 5.47 -15.88 -7.35
CA THR A 187 5.03 -14.48 -7.53
C THR A 187 5.34 -13.91 -8.91
N ALA A 188 6.45 -14.30 -9.55
CA ALA A 188 6.78 -13.89 -10.91
C ALA A 188 5.77 -14.42 -11.95
N ALA A 189 5.36 -15.68 -11.81
CA ALA A 189 4.33 -16.29 -12.67
C ALA A 189 2.96 -15.64 -12.43
N VAL A 190 2.62 -15.30 -11.18
CA VAL A 190 1.40 -14.57 -10.85
C VAL A 190 1.39 -13.18 -11.47
N ALA A 191 2.51 -12.44 -11.40
CA ALA A 191 2.64 -11.13 -12.06
C ALA A 191 2.42 -11.22 -13.57
N VAL A 192 3.05 -12.20 -14.23
CA VAL A 192 2.90 -12.46 -15.67
C VAL A 192 1.46 -12.83 -16.02
N ALA A 193 0.83 -13.72 -15.24
CA ALA A 193 -0.55 -14.13 -15.48
C ALA A 193 -1.52 -12.94 -15.37
N LEU A 194 -1.40 -12.11 -14.32
CA LEU A 194 -2.23 -10.92 -14.14
C LEU A 194 -2.01 -9.89 -15.25
N ALA A 195 -0.76 -9.67 -15.67
CA ALA A 195 -0.43 -8.78 -16.78
C ALA A 195 -1.01 -9.29 -18.11
N ALA A 196 -0.86 -10.58 -18.40
CA ALA A 196 -1.44 -11.19 -19.59
C ALA A 196 -2.97 -11.10 -19.56
N SER A 197 -3.61 -11.38 -18.43
CA SER A 197 -5.06 -11.21 -18.26
C SER A 197 -5.51 -9.77 -18.47
N ALA A 198 -4.72 -8.78 -18.04
CA ALA A 198 -4.99 -7.37 -18.32
C ALA A 198 -4.95 -7.08 -19.83
N ALA A 199 -3.93 -7.59 -20.53
CA ALA A 199 -3.79 -7.42 -21.98
C ALA A 199 -4.95 -8.09 -22.74
N VAL A 200 -5.32 -9.32 -22.36
CA VAL A 200 -6.44 -10.06 -22.94
C VAL A 200 -7.76 -9.33 -22.69
N SER A 201 -8.02 -8.87 -21.46
CA SER A 201 -9.24 -8.11 -21.14
C SER A 201 -9.34 -6.83 -21.97
N ALA A 202 -8.21 -6.18 -22.23
CA ALA A 202 -8.15 -4.98 -23.05
C ALA A 202 -8.38 -5.27 -24.53
N ALA A 203 -7.73 -6.30 -25.07
CA ALA A 203 -7.89 -6.72 -26.45
C ALA A 203 -9.32 -7.23 -26.75
N ALA A 204 -9.95 -7.90 -25.78
CA ALA A 204 -11.32 -8.40 -25.91
C ALA A 204 -12.38 -7.30 -25.82
N GLY A 205 -12.00 -6.04 -25.53
CA GLY A 205 -12.97 -4.96 -25.33
C GLY A 205 -13.86 -5.19 -24.10
N ALA A 206 -13.41 -5.96 -23.11
CA ALA A 206 -14.20 -6.33 -21.94
C ALA A 206 -14.40 -5.11 -21.04
N VAL A 207 -15.43 -4.31 -21.33
CA VAL A 207 -15.86 -3.18 -20.49
C VAL A 207 -16.92 -3.70 -19.52
N LEU A 208 -16.47 -4.20 -18.38
CA LEU A 208 -17.37 -4.40 -17.25
C LEU A 208 -17.77 -3.02 -16.71
N PRO A 209 -19.06 -2.76 -16.46
CA PRO A 209 -19.48 -1.51 -15.84
C PRO A 209 -18.80 -1.37 -14.48
N ALA A 210 -18.37 -0.14 -14.16
CA ALA A 210 -17.82 0.16 -12.85
C ALA A 210 -18.81 -0.26 -11.76
N SER A 211 -18.31 -0.94 -10.73
CA SER A 211 -19.16 -1.45 -9.64
C SER A 211 -20.29 -2.40 -10.09
N ALA A 212 -20.03 -3.26 -11.09
CA ALA A 212 -21.02 -4.18 -11.64
C ALA A 212 -21.71 -5.06 -10.58
N LEU A 213 -20.96 -5.65 -9.65
CA LEU A 213 -21.55 -6.45 -8.56
C LEU A 213 -22.46 -5.61 -7.64
N SER A 214 -22.07 -4.36 -7.38
CA SER A 214 -22.86 -3.42 -6.57
C SER A 214 -24.17 -3.08 -7.27
N SER A 215 -24.14 -2.92 -8.59
CA SER A 215 -25.33 -2.69 -9.40
C SER A 215 -26.27 -3.91 -9.45
N ALA A 216 -25.70 -5.12 -9.49
CA ALA A 216 -26.47 -6.36 -9.59
C ALA A 216 -27.11 -6.79 -8.26
N VAL A 217 -26.37 -6.72 -7.15
CA VAL A 217 -26.80 -7.28 -5.85
C VAL A 217 -27.25 -6.18 -4.86
N GLY A 218 -26.90 -4.93 -5.14
CA GLY A 218 -27.09 -3.78 -4.25
C GLY A 218 -25.89 -3.54 -3.34
N THR A 219 -25.40 -2.31 -3.33
CA THR A 219 -24.16 -1.90 -2.62
C THR A 219 -24.17 -2.30 -1.14
N GLY A 220 -25.26 -2.06 -0.40
CA GLY A 220 -25.32 -2.40 1.02
C GLY A 220 -25.19 -3.90 1.31
N ARG A 221 -25.81 -4.75 0.47
CA ARG A 221 -25.72 -6.22 0.59
C ARG A 221 -24.32 -6.71 0.25
N LEU A 222 -23.71 -6.15 -0.80
CA LEU A 222 -22.34 -6.48 -1.18
C LEU A 222 -21.35 -6.10 -0.08
N ILE A 223 -21.48 -4.92 0.53
CA ILE A 223 -20.65 -4.50 1.67
C ILE A 223 -20.78 -5.52 2.81
N ALA A 224 -22.00 -5.88 3.21
CA ALA A 224 -22.21 -6.83 4.31
C ALA A 224 -21.61 -8.21 4.01
N LEU A 225 -21.87 -8.75 2.82
CA LEU A 225 -21.36 -10.05 2.38
C LEU A 225 -19.83 -10.05 2.31
N ALA A 226 -19.24 -9.12 1.57
CA ALA A 226 -17.80 -9.05 1.36
C ALA A 226 -17.04 -8.82 2.67
N SER A 227 -17.57 -7.97 3.56
CA SER A 227 -16.97 -7.73 4.89
C SER A 227 -17.02 -8.99 5.76
N THR A 228 -18.15 -9.71 5.76
CA THR A 228 -18.29 -10.97 6.49
C THR A 228 -17.34 -12.04 5.96
N VAL A 229 -17.24 -12.16 4.63
CA VAL A 229 -16.28 -13.07 3.98
C VAL A 229 -14.84 -12.69 4.32
N MET A 230 -14.50 -11.39 4.30
CA MET A 230 -13.16 -10.92 4.65
C MET A 230 -12.80 -11.24 6.10
N VAL A 231 -13.68 -10.94 7.05
CA VAL A 231 -13.46 -11.24 8.48
C VAL A 231 -13.28 -12.75 8.67
N THR A 232 -14.15 -13.55 8.09
CA THR A 232 -14.07 -15.02 8.16
C THR A 232 -12.76 -15.53 7.55
N ALA A 233 -12.37 -15.01 6.38
CA ALA A 233 -11.12 -15.35 5.71
C ALA A 233 -9.91 -15.02 6.58
N VAL A 234 -9.85 -13.82 7.17
CA VAL A 234 -8.76 -13.37 8.04
C VAL A 234 -8.68 -14.20 9.33
N CYS A 235 -9.81 -14.48 9.97
CA CYS A 235 -9.88 -15.32 11.16
C CYS A 235 -9.42 -16.75 10.88
N CYS A 236 -9.95 -17.39 9.83
CA CYS A 236 -9.56 -18.74 9.42
C CYS A 236 -8.08 -18.81 8.99
N ALA A 237 -7.61 -17.83 8.20
CA ALA A 237 -6.20 -17.73 7.78
C ALA A 237 -5.24 -17.50 8.96
N SER A 238 -5.74 -16.99 10.08
CA SER A 238 -4.97 -16.76 11.31
C SER A 238 -5.07 -17.92 12.31
N ALA A 239 -5.86 -18.96 12.01
CA ALA A 239 -6.05 -20.11 12.88
C ALA A 239 -4.82 -21.04 12.92
N GLY A 240 -4.65 -21.73 14.05
CA GLY A 240 -3.60 -22.75 14.22
C GLY A 240 -3.78 -23.96 13.31
N VAL A 241 -5.03 -24.31 12.99
CA VAL A 241 -5.39 -25.49 12.18
C VAL A 241 -4.98 -25.28 10.71
N PRO A 242 -4.14 -26.16 10.11
CA PRO A 242 -3.67 -26.00 8.73
C PRO A 242 -4.79 -25.91 7.68
N ALA A 243 -5.84 -26.73 7.80
CA ALA A 243 -6.96 -26.74 6.86
C ALA A 243 -7.73 -25.40 6.87
N LEU A 244 -8.05 -24.88 8.06
CA LEU A 244 -8.69 -23.56 8.20
C LEU A 244 -7.79 -22.44 7.66
N ARG A 245 -6.48 -22.56 7.87
CA ARG A 245 -5.50 -21.58 7.39
C ARG A 245 -5.52 -21.47 5.88
N VAL A 246 -5.48 -22.61 5.19
CA VAL A 246 -5.56 -22.69 3.73
C VAL A 246 -6.92 -22.21 3.24
N ALA A 247 -8.02 -22.70 3.82
CA ALA A 247 -9.36 -22.31 3.44
C ALA A 247 -9.59 -20.79 3.57
N GLY A 248 -9.18 -20.20 4.71
CA GLY A 248 -9.28 -18.77 4.94
C GLY A 248 -8.40 -17.96 3.99
N GLY A 249 -7.17 -18.41 3.73
CA GLY A 249 -6.29 -17.76 2.77
C GLY A 249 -6.86 -17.78 1.35
N VAL A 250 -7.33 -18.94 0.88
CA VAL A 250 -7.97 -19.08 -0.43
C VAL A 250 -9.24 -18.22 -0.52
N LEU A 251 -10.11 -18.25 0.50
CA LEU A 251 -11.32 -17.45 0.56
C LEU A 251 -11.02 -15.94 0.41
N GLY A 252 -10.01 -15.45 1.13
CA GLY A 252 -9.56 -14.06 1.04
C GLY A 252 -8.97 -13.72 -0.34
N GLY A 253 -8.17 -14.61 -0.91
CA GLY A 253 -7.62 -14.43 -2.25
C GLY A 253 -8.69 -14.40 -3.34
N VAL A 254 -9.68 -15.29 -3.26
CA VAL A 254 -10.84 -15.30 -4.17
C VAL A 254 -11.66 -14.02 -4.03
N LEU A 255 -11.95 -13.58 -2.80
CA LEU A 255 -12.65 -12.32 -2.56
C LEU A 255 -11.91 -11.15 -3.24
N ALA A 256 -10.59 -11.05 -3.06
CA ALA A 256 -9.78 -10.01 -3.67
C ALA A 256 -9.84 -10.02 -5.20
N LEU A 257 -9.70 -11.19 -5.84
CA LEU A 257 -9.77 -11.32 -7.29
C LEU A 257 -11.15 -10.96 -7.83
N VAL A 258 -12.21 -11.45 -7.19
CA VAL A 258 -13.60 -11.18 -7.61
C VAL A 258 -13.90 -9.68 -7.51
N LEU A 259 -13.55 -9.03 -6.40
CA LEU A 259 -13.85 -7.61 -6.23
C LEU A 259 -13.03 -6.73 -7.19
N VAL A 260 -11.74 -7.02 -7.37
CA VAL A 260 -10.88 -6.31 -8.35
C VAL A 260 -11.40 -6.50 -9.77
N ALA A 261 -11.84 -7.71 -10.12
CA ALA A 261 -12.26 -8.00 -11.48
C ALA A 261 -13.65 -7.44 -11.83
N PHE A 262 -14.59 -7.46 -10.88
CA PHE A 262 -16.01 -7.24 -11.18
C PHE A 262 -16.65 -6.05 -10.44
N ASN A 263 -15.96 -5.37 -9.52
CA ASN A 263 -16.59 -4.30 -8.74
C ASN A 263 -15.73 -3.06 -8.47
N GLY A 264 -14.48 -3.04 -8.93
CA GLY A 264 -13.66 -1.84 -8.90
C GLY A 264 -14.28 -0.69 -9.70
N THR A 265 -13.94 0.54 -9.31
CA THR A 265 -14.25 1.77 -10.03
C THR A 265 -13.26 2.02 -11.18
N VAL A 266 -12.02 1.54 -11.05
CA VAL A 266 -11.04 1.56 -12.12
C VAL A 266 -11.33 0.42 -13.09
N PRO A 267 -11.02 0.57 -14.39
CA PRO A 267 -11.22 -0.50 -15.36
C PRO A 267 -10.49 -1.79 -14.96
N LEU A 268 -11.08 -2.93 -15.30
CA LEU A 268 -10.54 -4.28 -15.04
C LEU A 268 -9.05 -4.38 -15.39
N TRP A 269 -8.67 -3.97 -16.60
CA TRP A 269 -7.29 -4.05 -17.08
C TRP A 269 -6.33 -3.28 -16.17
N GLU A 270 -6.73 -2.10 -15.67
CA GLU A 270 -5.90 -1.27 -14.82
C GLU A 270 -5.76 -1.88 -13.41
N GLY A 271 -6.85 -2.41 -12.86
CA GLY A 271 -6.81 -3.15 -11.58
C GLY A 271 -5.88 -4.36 -11.63
N LEU A 272 -5.91 -5.11 -12.74
CA LEU A 272 -5.01 -6.25 -12.98
C LEU A 272 -3.56 -5.80 -13.15
N VAL A 273 -3.29 -4.71 -13.87
CA VAL A 273 -1.94 -4.11 -13.99
C VAL A 273 -1.42 -3.69 -12.62
N ILE A 274 -2.25 -3.05 -11.78
CA ILE A 274 -1.87 -2.66 -10.41
C ILE A 274 -1.38 -3.88 -9.62
N LEU A 275 -2.15 -4.97 -9.60
CA LEU A 275 -1.75 -6.19 -8.90
C LEU A 275 -0.48 -6.82 -9.51
N ALA A 276 -0.36 -6.83 -10.84
CA ALA A 276 0.82 -7.33 -11.54
C ALA A 276 2.09 -6.55 -11.17
N VAL A 277 2.00 -5.22 -11.07
CA VAL A 277 3.09 -4.33 -10.65
C VAL A 277 3.50 -4.60 -9.19
N MET A 278 2.55 -4.84 -8.30
CA MET A 278 2.86 -5.21 -6.91
C MET A 278 3.60 -6.56 -6.87
N PHE A 279 3.16 -7.57 -7.63
CA PHE A 279 3.88 -8.83 -7.71
C PHE A 279 5.24 -8.73 -8.44
N LEU A 280 5.41 -7.80 -9.36
CA LEU A 280 6.72 -7.47 -9.95
C LEU A 280 7.69 -6.97 -8.87
N GLY A 281 7.25 -6.09 -7.96
CA GLY A 281 8.04 -5.67 -6.80
C GLY A 281 8.50 -6.88 -5.95
N THR A 282 7.62 -7.87 -5.78
CA THR A 282 7.96 -9.13 -5.09
C THR A 282 8.97 -9.97 -5.85
N ALA A 283 8.82 -10.09 -7.18
CA ALA A 283 9.77 -10.81 -8.03
C ALA A 283 11.18 -10.22 -7.95
N VAL A 284 11.28 -8.88 -7.92
CA VAL A 284 12.56 -8.17 -7.70
C VAL A 284 13.13 -8.47 -6.31
N HIS A 285 12.31 -8.44 -5.26
CA HIS A 285 12.75 -8.81 -3.91
C HIS A 285 13.29 -10.25 -3.85
N ARG A 286 12.65 -11.20 -4.55
CA ARG A 286 13.12 -12.60 -4.63
C ARG A 286 14.47 -12.71 -5.33
N ALA A 287 14.66 -12.00 -6.44
CA ALA A 287 15.95 -11.98 -7.13
C ALA A 287 17.05 -11.41 -6.23
N GLU A 288 16.75 -10.36 -5.45
CA GLU A 288 17.72 -9.77 -4.54
C GLU A 288 18.04 -10.64 -3.31
N SER A 289 17.05 -11.37 -2.80
CA SER A 289 17.21 -12.26 -1.64
C SER A 289 17.79 -13.64 -1.99
N GLY A 290 18.13 -13.89 -3.26
CA GLY A 290 18.65 -15.18 -3.73
C GLY A 290 17.60 -16.28 -3.85
N GLN A 291 16.31 -15.94 -3.73
CA GLN A 291 15.19 -16.88 -3.85
C GLN A 291 14.65 -17.00 -5.28
N GLY A 292 15.23 -16.25 -6.21
CA GLY A 292 14.92 -16.25 -7.64
C GLY A 292 16.10 -15.69 -8.44
N THR A 293 15.97 -15.62 -9.76
CA THR A 293 17.03 -15.11 -10.64
C THR A 293 16.72 -13.70 -11.13
N TRP A 294 17.76 -12.90 -11.34
CA TRP A 294 17.64 -11.57 -11.97
C TRP A 294 17.06 -11.66 -13.39
N ARG A 295 17.34 -12.74 -14.12
CA ARG A 295 16.73 -13.01 -15.44
C ARG A 295 15.22 -13.15 -15.35
N CYS A 296 14.72 -13.90 -14.35
CA CYS A 296 13.28 -14.05 -14.12
C CYS A 296 12.63 -12.69 -13.79
N ALA A 297 13.23 -11.90 -12.88
CA ALA A 297 12.71 -10.58 -12.55
C ALA A 297 12.71 -9.62 -13.76
N ALA A 298 13.76 -9.63 -14.58
CA ALA A 298 13.83 -8.83 -15.80
C ALA A 298 12.78 -9.25 -16.83
N HIS A 299 12.57 -10.56 -17.02
CA HIS A 299 11.52 -11.06 -17.91
C HIS A 299 10.13 -10.68 -17.42
N THR A 300 9.85 -10.83 -16.11
CA THR A 300 8.59 -10.36 -15.51
C THR A 300 8.40 -8.86 -15.73
N ALA A 301 9.44 -8.04 -15.53
CA ALA A 301 9.36 -6.60 -15.76
C ALA A 301 9.02 -6.26 -17.21
N ALA A 302 9.65 -6.94 -18.18
CA ALA A 302 9.39 -6.76 -19.60
C ALA A 302 7.95 -7.13 -19.97
N VAL A 303 7.47 -8.30 -19.52
CA VAL A 303 6.10 -8.76 -19.79
C VAL A 303 5.06 -7.82 -19.15
N VAL A 304 5.25 -7.45 -17.89
CA VAL A 304 4.36 -6.49 -17.20
C VAL A 304 4.33 -5.16 -17.92
N ALA A 305 5.49 -4.65 -18.38
CA ALA A 305 5.55 -3.40 -19.12
C ALA A 305 4.84 -3.48 -20.48
N VAL A 306 5.10 -4.53 -21.27
CA VAL A 306 4.48 -4.73 -22.58
C VAL A 306 2.97 -4.88 -22.45
N CYS A 307 2.50 -5.70 -21.52
CA CYS A 307 1.07 -5.88 -21.28
C CYS A 307 0.40 -4.60 -20.78
N ALA A 308 0.98 -3.88 -19.83
CA ALA A 308 0.42 -2.64 -19.31
C ALA A 308 0.32 -1.55 -20.40
N VAL A 309 1.37 -1.38 -21.19
CA VAL A 309 1.38 -0.44 -22.32
C VAL A 309 0.37 -0.88 -23.38
N GLY A 310 0.35 -2.16 -23.75
CA GLY A 310 -0.61 -2.72 -24.70
C GLY A 310 -2.07 -2.52 -24.26
N SER A 311 -2.39 -2.77 -22.98
CA SER A 311 -3.72 -2.50 -22.42
C SER A 311 -4.10 -1.03 -22.49
N ALA A 312 -3.16 -0.12 -22.19
CA ALA A 312 -3.38 1.32 -22.30
C ALA A 312 -3.63 1.78 -23.75
N TYR A 313 -3.08 1.09 -24.75
CA TYR A 313 -3.43 1.31 -26.16
C TYR A 313 -4.81 0.77 -26.53
N GLY A 314 -5.16 -0.44 -26.06
CA GLY A 314 -6.40 -1.13 -26.43
C GLY A 314 -7.68 -0.55 -25.82
N LEU A 315 -7.65 -0.13 -24.54
CA LEU A 315 -8.83 0.38 -23.83
C LEU A 315 -8.67 1.78 -23.22
N GLY A 316 -7.47 2.37 -23.30
CA GLY A 316 -7.17 3.69 -22.76
C GLY A 316 -7.73 4.85 -23.59
N GLY A 317 -9.01 4.80 -23.97
CA GLY A 317 -9.68 5.82 -24.78
C GLY A 317 -10.85 6.52 -24.08
N GLY A 318 -11.13 6.21 -22.81
CA GLY A 318 -12.25 6.80 -22.08
C GLY A 318 -12.11 8.32 -21.84
N PRO A 319 -13.23 9.04 -21.66
CA PRO A 319 -13.19 10.48 -21.39
C PRO A 319 -12.36 10.78 -20.13
N GLY A 320 -11.35 11.65 -20.26
CA GLY A 320 -10.44 12.02 -19.18
C GLY A 320 -9.18 11.14 -19.04
N PHE A 321 -9.05 10.05 -19.80
CA PHE A 321 -7.81 9.26 -19.84
C PHE A 321 -6.84 9.82 -20.87
N VAL A 322 -5.71 10.35 -20.40
CA VAL A 322 -4.63 10.81 -21.28
C VAL A 322 -3.62 9.68 -21.47
N ARG A 323 -3.81 8.90 -22.55
CA ARG A 323 -2.99 7.71 -22.84
C ARG A 323 -1.48 7.95 -22.80
N ARG A 324 -1.01 9.01 -23.47
CA ARG A 324 0.41 9.36 -23.48
C ARG A 324 0.92 9.64 -22.06
N GLY A 325 0.19 10.45 -21.31
CA GLY A 325 0.51 10.78 -19.91
C GLY A 325 0.52 9.58 -18.98
N TRP A 326 -0.41 8.63 -19.15
CA TRP A 326 -0.45 7.40 -18.36
C TRP A 326 0.75 6.49 -18.67
N ILE A 327 1.05 6.26 -19.95
CA ILE A 327 2.17 5.41 -20.38
C ILE A 327 3.50 6.00 -19.92
N ALA A 328 3.70 7.31 -20.13
CA ALA A 328 4.92 8.00 -19.70
C ALA A 328 5.11 7.90 -18.17
N ALA A 329 4.03 8.10 -17.40
CA ALA A 329 4.05 7.97 -15.95
C ALA A 329 4.37 6.55 -15.47
N PHE A 330 3.76 5.53 -16.08
CA PHE A 330 4.01 4.14 -15.76
C PHE A 330 5.45 3.73 -16.05
N LEU A 331 5.97 4.04 -17.24
CA LEU A 331 7.35 3.73 -17.61
C LEU A 331 8.35 4.48 -16.73
N LEU A 332 8.09 5.75 -16.42
CA LEU A 332 8.96 6.50 -15.51
C LEU A 332 8.95 5.92 -14.09
N ALA A 333 7.84 5.39 -13.61
CA ALA A 333 7.77 4.72 -12.31
C ALA A 333 8.65 3.45 -12.29
N LEU A 334 8.59 2.63 -13.36
CA LEU A 334 9.48 1.47 -13.52
C LEU A 334 10.96 1.87 -13.58
N LEU A 335 11.28 2.92 -14.36
CA LEU A 335 12.64 3.46 -14.46
C LEU A 335 13.14 4.00 -13.12
N THR A 336 12.31 4.75 -12.39
CA THR A 336 12.66 5.30 -11.07
C THR A 336 12.90 4.18 -10.06
N PHE A 337 12.03 3.15 -10.05
CA PHE A 337 12.22 1.99 -9.18
C PHE A 337 13.51 1.22 -9.55
N GLY A 338 13.76 1.01 -10.84
CA GLY A 338 14.99 0.39 -11.35
C GLY A 338 16.25 1.19 -11.00
N ALA A 339 16.20 2.53 -11.09
CA ALA A 339 17.28 3.41 -10.68
C ALA A 339 17.54 3.30 -9.17
N GLY A 340 16.49 3.35 -8.34
CA GLY A 340 16.57 3.12 -6.90
C GLY A 340 17.19 1.76 -6.56
N LEU A 341 16.81 0.72 -7.30
CA LEU A 341 17.37 -0.62 -7.18
C LEU A 341 18.85 -0.68 -7.60
N ALA A 342 19.26 0.04 -8.65
CA ALA A 342 20.65 0.11 -9.08
C ALA A 342 21.53 0.78 -8.00
N VAL A 343 21.02 1.82 -7.34
CA VAL A 343 21.73 2.52 -6.26
C VAL A 343 21.46 1.95 -4.87
N ARG A 344 20.77 0.81 -4.74
CA ARG A 344 20.33 0.24 -3.44
C ARG A 344 21.43 0.01 -2.40
N ARG A 345 22.68 -0.15 -2.85
CA ARG A 345 23.86 -0.33 -1.98
C ARG A 345 24.52 0.99 -1.58
N ARG A 346 24.10 2.11 -2.13
CA ARG A 346 24.59 3.45 -1.79
C ARG A 346 23.83 3.99 -0.57
N ARG A 347 24.48 4.87 0.18
CA ARG A 347 23.81 5.61 1.28
C ARG A 347 22.81 6.59 0.68
N MET A 348 21.61 6.61 1.22
CA MET A 348 20.54 7.50 0.77
C MET A 348 20.54 8.78 1.61
N PRO A 349 20.23 9.94 1.00
CA PRO A 349 20.08 11.19 1.73
C PRO A 349 19.07 11.06 2.88
N ARG A 350 19.46 11.53 4.07
CA ARG A 350 18.62 11.44 5.29
C ARG A 350 17.27 12.16 5.15
N VAL A 351 17.24 13.23 4.37
CA VAL A 351 16.00 13.97 4.09
C VAL A 351 15.01 13.09 3.33
N LEU A 352 15.46 12.41 2.27
CA LEU A 352 14.60 11.52 1.47
C LEU A 352 14.12 10.31 2.25
N THR A 353 14.99 9.69 3.05
CA THR A 353 14.59 8.56 3.89
C THR A 353 13.68 8.99 5.05
N GLY A 354 13.88 10.21 5.58
CA GLY A 354 12.98 10.84 6.54
C GLY A 354 11.58 11.10 5.97
N LEU A 355 11.50 11.63 4.76
CA LEU A 355 10.24 11.78 4.01
C LEU A 355 9.55 10.43 3.77
N GLY A 356 10.34 9.41 3.42
CA GLY A 356 9.87 8.03 3.31
C GLY A 356 9.28 7.46 4.59
N THR A 357 9.87 7.82 5.73
CA THR A 357 9.44 7.38 7.06
C THR A 357 8.08 7.95 7.42
N ILE A 358 7.82 9.21 7.10
CA ILE A 358 6.54 9.89 7.34
C ILE A 358 5.58 9.80 6.15
N SER A 359 5.91 8.99 5.12
CA SER A 359 5.20 9.01 3.83
C SER A 359 3.72 8.70 3.96
N TYR A 360 3.35 7.83 4.92
CA TYR A 360 1.94 7.49 5.18
C TYR A 360 1.19 8.67 5.82
N SER A 361 1.86 9.39 6.72
CA SER A 361 1.34 10.62 7.31
C SER A 361 1.14 11.72 6.27
N VAL A 362 2.10 11.90 5.35
CA VAL A 362 1.97 12.80 4.20
C VAL A 362 0.83 12.38 3.29
N TYR A 363 0.72 11.08 2.99
CA TYR A 363 -0.32 10.53 2.13
C TYR A 363 -1.74 10.76 2.66
N LEU A 364 -1.94 10.66 3.98
CA LEU A 364 -3.28 10.66 4.56
C LEU A 364 -3.73 12.03 5.08
N MET A 365 -2.80 12.89 5.51
CA MET A 365 -3.14 14.22 6.04
C MET A 365 -3.24 15.29 4.96
N HIS A 366 -2.61 15.13 3.79
CA HIS A 366 -2.69 16.17 2.76
C HIS A 366 -4.11 16.42 2.22
N PRO A 367 -5.01 15.43 2.03
CA PRO A 367 -6.36 15.73 1.57
C PRO A 367 -7.19 16.38 2.69
N VAL A 368 -6.87 16.10 3.97
CA VAL A 368 -7.49 16.78 5.11
C VAL A 368 -7.09 18.26 5.10
N LEU A 369 -5.80 18.55 4.95
CA LEU A 369 -5.31 19.93 4.87
C LEU A 369 -5.83 20.66 3.62
N LEU A 370 -5.92 19.98 2.48
CA LEU A 370 -6.56 20.53 1.27
C LEU A 370 -8.04 20.84 1.51
N ALA A 371 -8.77 19.96 2.21
CA ALA A 371 -10.18 20.21 2.52
C ALA A 371 -10.35 21.44 3.43
N VAL A 372 -9.45 21.64 4.40
CA VAL A 372 -9.41 22.87 5.21
C VAL A 372 -9.11 24.09 4.34
N SER A 373 -8.09 24.00 3.47
CA SER A 373 -7.71 25.10 2.58
C SER A 373 -8.86 25.48 1.63
N ASP A 374 -9.49 24.49 0.99
CA ASP A 374 -10.62 24.68 0.08
C ASP A 374 -11.84 25.30 0.79
N GLY A 375 -12.11 24.89 2.04
CA GLY A 375 -13.25 25.38 2.83
C GLY A 375 -13.03 26.75 3.47
N THR A 376 -11.79 27.24 3.57
CA THR A 376 -11.47 28.50 4.28
C THR A 376 -10.93 29.57 3.33
N VAL A 377 -9.87 29.27 2.58
CA VAL A 377 -9.20 30.19 1.66
C VAL A 377 -9.82 30.13 0.26
N GLY A 378 -10.46 29.00 -0.07
CA GLY A 378 -11.05 28.77 -1.39
C GLY A 378 -10.03 28.33 -2.44
N ARG A 379 -10.52 28.02 -3.64
CA ARG A 379 -9.69 27.59 -4.77
C ARG A 379 -9.23 28.77 -5.61
N TRP A 380 -7.95 28.78 -5.96
CA TRP A 380 -7.35 29.83 -6.77
C TRP A 380 -7.44 29.50 -8.26
N ARG A 381 -7.78 30.50 -9.08
CA ARG A 381 -7.92 30.33 -10.54
C ARG A 381 -6.63 30.56 -11.32
N ARG A 382 -5.55 30.94 -10.64
CA ARG A 382 -4.25 31.26 -11.24
C ARG A 382 -3.16 30.48 -10.54
N ASP A 383 -2.08 30.24 -11.26
CA ASP A 383 -0.91 29.54 -10.72
C ASP A 383 -0.22 30.42 -9.67
N THR A 384 -0.07 29.86 -8.47
CA THR A 384 0.43 30.54 -7.28
C THR A 384 1.46 29.65 -6.59
N PRO A 385 2.71 29.61 -7.09
CA PRO A 385 3.75 28.74 -6.54
C PRO A 385 4.08 29.04 -5.08
N VAL A 386 3.81 30.28 -4.62
CA VAL A 386 3.93 30.67 -3.20
C VAL A 386 2.94 29.91 -2.32
N LEU A 387 1.69 29.72 -2.77
CA LEU A 387 0.69 28.96 -2.01
C LEU A 387 1.00 27.46 -2.01
N GLU A 388 1.50 26.95 -3.14
CA GLU A 388 2.00 25.57 -3.22
C GLU A 388 3.13 25.35 -2.19
N ALA A 389 4.13 26.24 -2.15
CA ALA A 389 5.23 26.17 -1.19
C ALA A 389 4.74 26.32 0.26
N ALA A 390 3.83 27.25 0.53
CA ALA A 390 3.22 27.45 1.84
C ALA A 390 2.45 26.21 2.31
N PHE A 391 1.73 25.55 1.38
CA PHE A 391 1.02 24.31 1.66
C PHE A 391 1.98 23.20 2.11
N PHE A 392 3.10 23.00 1.40
CA PHE A 392 4.14 22.05 1.83
C PHE A 392 4.78 22.44 3.18
N ALA A 393 5.01 23.73 3.40
CA ALA A 393 5.60 24.24 4.64
C ALA A 393 4.71 23.98 5.86
N VAL A 394 3.39 23.96 5.70
CA VAL A 394 2.43 23.58 6.76
C VAL A 394 2.27 22.06 6.85
N LEU A 395 2.17 21.38 5.71
CA LEU A 395 1.90 19.95 5.64
C LEU A 395 3.02 19.12 6.28
N LEU A 396 4.28 19.38 5.94
CA LEU A 396 5.39 18.52 6.36
C LEU A 396 5.58 18.51 7.90
N PRO A 397 5.54 19.65 8.62
CA PRO A 397 5.53 19.65 10.08
C PRO A 397 4.31 18.96 10.70
N LEU A 398 3.11 19.16 10.12
CA LEU A 398 1.90 18.46 10.55
C LEU A 398 2.08 16.94 10.45
N CYS A 399 2.56 16.46 9.31
CA CYS A 399 2.81 15.04 9.06
C CYS A 399 3.93 14.46 9.95
N ALA A 400 4.97 15.24 10.22
CA ALA A 400 6.01 14.84 11.17
C ALA A 400 5.44 14.70 12.59
N SER A 401 4.50 15.57 12.97
CA SER A 401 3.84 15.54 14.27
C SER A 401 2.89 14.35 14.39
N THR A 402 2.00 14.14 13.41
CA THR A 402 1.08 12.99 13.42
C THR A 402 1.81 11.65 13.32
N TYR A 403 2.93 11.58 12.60
CA TYR A 403 3.80 10.41 12.62
C TYR A 403 4.31 10.10 14.04
N ARG A 404 4.85 11.11 14.75
CA ARG A 404 5.43 10.92 16.10
C ARG A 404 4.38 10.59 17.15
N LEU A 405 3.21 11.20 17.05
CA LEU A 405 2.14 11.12 18.05
C LEU A 405 1.19 9.94 17.83
N VAL A 406 1.03 9.46 16.58
CA VAL A 406 0.02 8.45 16.23
C VAL A 406 0.66 7.24 15.56
N GLU A 407 1.34 7.44 14.43
CA GLU A 407 1.82 6.31 13.62
C GLU A 407 2.92 5.51 14.34
N ALA A 408 3.94 6.18 14.87
CA ALA A 408 5.05 5.52 15.55
C ALA A 408 4.64 4.80 16.85
N PRO A 409 3.83 5.40 17.74
CA PRO A 409 3.23 4.69 18.87
C PRO A 409 2.39 3.48 18.45
N GLY A 410 1.47 3.63 17.48
CA GLY A 410 0.65 2.54 16.97
C GLY A 410 1.49 1.36 16.49
N ARG A 411 2.52 1.63 15.69
CA ARG A 411 3.47 0.61 15.22
C ARG A 411 4.27 -0.03 16.36
N ARG A 412 4.60 0.69 17.43
CA ARG A 412 5.27 0.13 18.62
C ARG A 412 4.36 -0.85 19.36
N TRP A 413 3.10 -0.47 19.58
CA TRP A 413 2.10 -1.33 20.21
C TRP A 413 1.84 -2.60 19.40
N GLY A 414 1.67 -2.46 18.07
CA GLY A 414 1.51 -3.61 17.18
C GLY A 414 2.67 -4.59 17.25
N ARG A 415 3.92 -4.10 17.31
CA ARG A 415 5.11 -4.98 17.50
C ARG A 415 5.13 -5.66 18.86
N ALA A 416 4.71 -4.97 19.92
CA ALA A 416 4.63 -5.56 21.26
C ALA A 416 3.58 -6.67 21.31
N LEU A 417 2.39 -6.43 20.74
CA LEU A 417 1.32 -7.42 20.66
C LEU A 417 1.72 -8.63 19.80
N ALA A 418 2.29 -8.38 18.62
CA ALA A 418 2.80 -9.42 17.73
C ALA A 418 3.81 -10.37 18.41
N ARG A 419 4.68 -9.85 19.29
CA ARG A 419 5.64 -10.69 20.03
C ARG A 419 4.95 -11.60 21.04
N ARG A 420 3.98 -11.07 21.80
CA ARG A 420 3.20 -11.86 22.79
C ARG A 420 2.42 -12.98 22.09
N VAL A 421 1.86 -12.65 20.94
CA VAL A 421 1.07 -13.56 20.12
C VAL A 421 1.93 -14.55 19.36
N GLY A 422 3.19 -14.24 19.04
CA GLY A 422 4.12 -15.18 18.38
C GLY A 422 4.77 -16.19 19.32
N SER A 423 4.78 -15.91 20.64
CA SER A 423 5.32 -16.79 21.68
C SER A 423 4.31 -17.79 22.25
N SER A 424 3.06 -17.76 21.77
CA SER A 424 1.94 -18.62 22.18
C SER A 424 1.42 -19.38 20.97
#